data_AF-K1KHZ9-F1
#
_entry.id   AF-K1KHZ9-F1
#
_cell.length_a   1.000
_cell.length_b   1.000
_cell.length_c   1.000
_cell.angle_alpha   90.00
_cell.angle_beta   90.00
_cell.angle_gamma   90.00
#
_symmetry.space_group_name_H-M   'P 1'
#
loop_
_entity.id
_entity.type
_entity.pdbx_description
1 polymer ?
#
loop_
_entity_poly.entity_id
_entity_poly.type
_entity_poly.pdbx_seq_one_letter_code
_entity_poly.pdbx_strand_id
1 'polypeptide(L)' 'MKMRQIIAMGGGGFSMEPDNPLLDHYILKQAETANPKICFLPTASGDSEQYISRFYSFFNDQNCDPSHLSLFNPPS' A
#
# COMPACT_ATOMS: atom_id res chain seq x y z
N MET A 1 -24.83 3.05 -5.97
CA MET A 1 -23.77 2.24 -5.35
C MET A 1 -22.45 2.91 -5.62
N LYS A 2 -21.53 2.94 -4.65
CA LYS A 2 -20.19 3.49 -4.82
C LYS A 2 -19.38 2.60 -5.77
N MET A 3 -18.74 3.18 -6.78
CA MET A 3 -17.99 2.45 -7.79
C MET A 3 -16.72 1.88 -7.16
N ARG A 4 -16.51 0.56 -7.27
CA ARG A 4 -15.24 -0.07 -6.87
C ARG A 4 -14.27 0.07 -8.03
N GLN A 5 -13.06 0.55 -7.77
CA GLN A 5 -12.03 0.71 -8.77
C GLN A 5 -11.00 -0.42 -8.64
N ILE A 6 -10.56 -0.96 -9.78
CA ILE A 6 -9.43 -1.88 -9.88
C ILE A 6 -8.38 -1.18 -10.73
N ILE A 7 -7.19 -0.98 -10.17
CA ILE A 7 -6.03 -0.42 -10.87
C ILE A 7 -5.04 -1.56 -11.11
N ALA A 8 -4.81 -1.91 -12.37
CA ALA A 8 -3.78 -2.87 -12.74
C ALA A 8 -2.45 -2.12 -13.01
N MET A 9 -1.36 -2.60 -12.43
CA MET A 9 -0.03 -1.97 -12.51
C MET A 9 1.02 -3.00 -12.90
N GLY A 10 1.99 -2.60 -13.72
CA GLY A 10 3.13 -3.46 -14.12
C GLY A 10 4.32 -3.42 -13.14
N GLY A 11 4.19 -2.72 -12.01
CA GLY A 11 5.26 -2.36 -11.08
C GLY A 11 5.17 -0.89 -10.69
N GLY A 12 6.09 -0.40 -9.85
CA GLY A 12 6.21 1.02 -9.49
C GLY A 12 5.77 1.39 -8.06
N GLY A 13 5.69 2.70 -7.79
CA GLY A 13 5.30 3.26 -6.50
C GLY A 13 6.33 2.99 -5.40
N PHE A 14 5.88 2.91 -4.14
CA PHE A 14 6.75 2.71 -2.96
C PHE A 14 7.67 1.48 -3.06
N SER A 15 7.32 0.52 -3.91
CA SER A 15 8.05 -0.74 -4.09
C SER A 15 9.34 -0.60 -4.91
N MET A 16 9.32 0.23 -5.95
CA MET A 16 10.36 0.31 -6.98
C MET A 16 10.90 1.73 -7.18
N GLU A 17 10.10 2.76 -6.87
CA GLU A 17 10.42 4.16 -7.12
C GLU A 17 10.17 5.01 -5.85
N PRO A 18 10.95 4.81 -4.77
CA PRO A 18 10.71 5.48 -3.49
C PRO A 18 10.78 7.02 -3.57
N ASP A 19 11.54 7.56 -4.52
CA ASP A 19 11.67 9.00 -4.75
C ASP A 19 10.61 9.56 -5.72
N ASN A 20 9.70 8.72 -6.25
CA ASN A 20 8.65 9.11 -7.19
C ASN A 20 7.27 8.66 -6.67
N PRO A 21 6.61 9.49 -5.84
CA PRO A 21 5.38 9.11 -5.16
C PRO A 21 4.11 9.23 -6.02
N LEU A 22 4.25 9.56 -7.32
CA LEU A 22 3.10 9.93 -8.16
C LEU A 22 2.06 8.82 -8.27
N LEU A 23 2.50 7.56 -8.34
CA LEU A 23 1.62 6.40 -8.44
C LEU A 23 0.87 6.15 -7.13
N ASP A 24 1.58 6.16 -6.00
CA ASP A 24 0.96 5.94 -4.68
C ASP A 24 -0.02 7.07 -4.33
N HIS A 25 0.34 8.32 -4.63
CA HIS A 25 -0.56 9.47 -4.48
C HIS A 25 -1.79 9.34 -5.39
N TYR A 26 -1.63 8.83 -6.61
CA TYR A 26 -2.77 8.58 -7.50
C TYR A 26 -3.72 7.55 -6.89
N ILE A 27 -3.20 6.45 -6.33
CA ILE A 27 -4.00 5.40 -5.68
C ILE A 27 -4.73 5.96 -4.45
N LEU A 28 -4.02 6.70 -3.59
CA LEU A 28 -4.59 7.34 -2.40
C LEU A 28 -5.77 8.26 -2.74
N LYS A 29 -5.64 9.05 -3.81
CA LYS A 29 -6.69 9.97 -4.28
C LYS A 29 -7.96 9.30 -4.77
N GLN A 30 -7.95 7.98 -5.00
CA GLN A 30 -9.16 7.24 -5.36
C GLN A 30 -10.08 6.99 -4.16
N ALA A 31 -9.57 7.15 -2.94
CA ALA A 31 -10.39 7.07 -1.76
C ALA A 31 -11.24 8.34 -1.59
N GLU A 32 -12.55 8.17 -1.40
CA GLU A 32 -13.46 9.30 -1.13
C GLU A 32 -13.44 9.76 0.35
N THR A 33 -12.43 9.35 1.13
CA THR A 33 -12.26 9.74 2.53
C THR A 33 -10.93 10.47 2.69
N ALA A 34 -10.89 11.45 3.59
CA ALA A 34 -9.70 12.25 3.82
C ALA A 34 -8.53 11.41 4.39
N ASN A 35 -8.82 10.44 5.26
CA ASN A 35 -7.85 9.50 5.81
C ASN A 35 -8.31 8.06 5.50
N PRO A 36 -7.83 7.46 4.38
CA PRO A 36 -8.20 6.10 3.99
C PRO A 36 -7.44 5.05 4.80
N LYS A 37 -8.11 3.92 5.07
CA LYS A 37 -7.45 2.72 5.56
C LYS A 37 -6.84 1.96 4.39
N ILE A 38 -5.57 1.58 4.52
CA ILE A 38 -4.82 0.86 3.50
C ILE A 38 -4.37 -0.47 4.10
N CYS A 39 -4.54 -1.55 3.36
CA CYS A 39 -4.06 -2.87 3.75
C CYS A 39 -3.14 -3.41 2.67
N PHE A 40 -1.88 -3.62 3.02
CA PHE A 40 -0.88 -4.24 2.16
C PHE A 40 -0.89 -5.76 2.31
N LEU A 41 -0.88 -6.47 1.19
CA LEU A 41 -0.80 -7.93 1.11
C LEU A 41 0.55 -8.33 0.49
N PRO A 42 1.62 -8.48 1.30
CA PRO A 42 2.99 -8.71 0.81
C PRO A 42 3.26 -10.15 0.34
N THR A 43 2.23 -10.99 0.18
CA THR A 43 2.36 -12.43 -0.04
C THR A 43 3.10 -12.81 -1.33
N ALA A 44 3.05 -11.96 -2.36
CA ALA A 44 3.83 -12.17 -3.59
C ALA A 44 5.36 -12.16 -3.35
N SER A 45 5.81 -11.57 -2.24
CA SER A 45 7.22 -11.57 -1.81
C SER A 45 7.54 -12.60 -0.71
N GLY A 46 6.56 -13.41 -0.31
CA GLY A 46 6.70 -14.28 0.87
C GLY A 46 6.71 -13.50 2.19
N ASP A 47 5.94 -12.42 2.28
CA ASP A 47 5.86 -11.54 3.46
C ASP A 47 7.23 -10.96 3.89
N SER A 48 8.03 -10.52 2.90
CA SER A 48 9.34 -9.92 3.13
C SER A 48 9.27 -8.74 4.10
N GLU A 49 9.98 -8.84 5.24
CA GLU A 49 10.07 -7.75 6.22
C GLU A 49 10.58 -6.44 5.60
N GLN A 50 11.55 -6.53 4.69
CA GLN A 50 12.07 -5.35 3.99
C GLN A 50 10.99 -4.68 3.13
N TYR A 51 10.12 -5.47 2.51
CA TYR A 51 9.05 -4.92 1.68
C TYR A 51 7.94 -4.30 2.52
N ILE A 52 7.60 -4.94 3.64
CA ILE A 52 6.70 -4.39 4.66
C ILE A 52 7.26 -3.08 5.23
N SER A 53 8.56 -3.04 5.52
CA SER A 53 9.24 -1.83 6.02
C SER A 53 9.18 -0.68 5.00
N ARG A 54 9.40 -0.95 3.70
CA ARG A 54 9.24 0.06 2.64
C ARG A 54 7.81 0.59 2.55
N PHE A 55 6.81 -0.28 2.67
CA PHE A 55 5.40 0.12 2.74
C PHE A 55 5.15 1.12 3.87
N TYR A 56 5.57 0.79 5.10
CA TYR A 56 5.39 1.69 6.23
C TYR A 56 6.22 2.98 6.13
N SER A 57 7.46 2.89 5.64
CA SER A 57 8.32 4.07 5.45
C SER A 57 7.68 5.10 4.53
N PHE A 58 6.90 4.66 3.53
CA PHE A 58 6.21 5.56 2.63
C PHE A 58 4.87 6.03 3.21
N PHE A 59 4.01 5.10 3.62
CA PHE A 59 2.62 5.42 3.95
C PHE A 59 2.43 6.05 5.34
N ASN A 60 3.40 5.93 6.26
CA ASN A 60 3.34 6.66 7.53
C ASN A 60 3.48 8.19 7.35
N ASP A 61 4.12 8.63 6.26
CA ASP A 61 4.25 10.05 5.92
C ASP A 61 3.03 10.57 5.11
N GLN A 62 2.07 9.71 4.80
CA GLN A 62 0.86 10.05 4.07
C GLN A 62 -0.33 10.21 5.02
N ASN A 63 -1.35 10.98 4.61
CA ASN A 63 -2.58 11.14 5.39
C ASN A 63 -3.49 9.90 5.25
N CYS A 64 -3.09 8.77 5.83
CA CYS A 64 -3.80 7.49 5.77
C CYS A 64 -3.56 6.64 7.04
N ASP A 65 -4.28 5.53 7.16
CA ASP A 65 -4.15 4.53 8.23
C ASP A 65 -3.60 3.22 7.62
N PRO A 66 -2.26 3.00 7.63
CA PRO A 66 -1.64 1.85 7.00
C PRO A 66 -1.66 0.60 7.88
N SER A 67 -1.98 -0.53 7.26
CA SER A 67 -1.92 -1.87 7.84
C SER A 67 -1.34 -2.84 6.83
N HIS A 68 -0.84 -3.98 7.30
CA HIS A 68 -0.50 -5.11 6.45
C HIS A 68 -1.12 -6.38 7.02
N LEU A 69 -1.38 -7.34 6.15
CA LEU A 69 -1.81 -8.68 6.53
C LEU A 69 -0.78 -9.68 6.04
N SER A 70 -0.02 -10.23 6.99
CA SER A 70 0.89 -11.36 6.78
C SER A 70 0.08 -12.67 6.81
N LEU A 71 0.29 -13.52 5.80
CA LEU A 71 -0.31 -14.86 5.72
C LEU A 71 0.71 -15.99 5.92
N PHE A 72 2.00 -15.70 5.79
CA PHE A 72 3.09 -16.62 6.15
C PHE A 72 3.33 -16.62 7.66
N ASN A 73 3.12 -15.48 8.32
CA ASN A 73 3.22 -15.32 9.78
C ASN A 73 1.95 -14.61 10.29
N PRO A 74 0.81 -15.30 10.42
CA PRO A 74 -0.42 -14.68 10.85
C PRO A 74 -0.31 -14.17 12.30
N PRO A 75 -0.99 -13.05 12.63
CA PRO A 75 -1.04 -12.56 14.01
C PRO A 75 -1.68 -13.63 14.92
N SER A 76 -1.02 -13.91 16.04
CA SER A 76 -1.49 -14.83 17.09
C SER A 76 -2.56 -14.20 17.99
#